data_AF-A0A959AWC2-F1
#
_entry.id   AF-A0A959AWC2-F1
#
_cell.length_a   1.000
_cell.length_b   1.000
_cell.length_c   1.000
_cell.angle_alpha   90.00
_cell.angle_beta   90.00
_cell.angle_gamma   90.00
#
_symmetry.space_group_name_H-M   'P 1'
#
loop_
_entity.id
_entity.type
_entity.pdbx_description
1 polymer ?
#
loop_
_entity_poly.entity_id
_entity_poly.type
_entity_poly.pdbx_seq_one_letter_code
_entity_poly.pdbx_strand_id
1 'polypeptide(L)'
;MLIFNGLLLLASCGGPSQLDHSRDGEVIYDEGAEIKYGKGEVKFVTIGVDRDQESAIVKAKRNALEAVLFKGIPGSNLSKPIVSQQEREASQSYFNKFLEPGGGYLDYIIFSNFAPAHSIKLRGGYQVGLEIGINYSSLQNKLENDKVIKLGI
;
A
#
# COMPACT_ATOMS: atom_id res chain seq x y z
N MET A 1 45.45 -29.13 -34.23
CA MET A 1 46.06 -28.30 -33.17
C MET A 1 45.00 -27.32 -32.70
N LEU A 2 44.78 -27.29 -31.39
CA LEU A 2 43.55 -26.84 -30.72
C LEU A 2 43.19 -25.37 -30.91
N ILE A 3 41.87 -25.15 -30.97
CA ILE A 3 41.13 -23.88 -31.00
C ILE A 3 41.12 -23.31 -29.58
N PHE A 4 41.55 -22.06 -29.37
CA PHE A 4 41.27 -21.35 -28.11
C PHE A 4 40.26 -20.23 -28.39
N ASN A 5 38.98 -20.61 -28.33
CA ASN A 5 37.86 -19.70 -28.12
C ASN A 5 37.94 -19.16 -26.69
N GLY A 6 38.46 -17.94 -26.54
CA GLY A 6 38.38 -17.20 -25.29
C GLY A 6 36.95 -16.71 -25.06
N LEU A 7 36.13 -17.55 -24.42
CA LEU A 7 34.80 -17.19 -23.94
C LEU A 7 34.94 -16.20 -22.78
N LEU A 8 34.59 -14.94 -23.04
CA LEU A 8 34.50 -13.88 -22.05
C LEU A 8 33.29 -14.14 -21.13
N LEU A 9 33.52 -14.67 -19.93
CA LEU A 9 32.50 -14.81 -18.90
C LEU A 9 32.28 -13.45 -18.23
N LEU A 10 31.33 -12.66 -18.73
CA LEU A 10 30.78 -11.52 -17.98
C LEU A 10 29.87 -12.07 -16.88
N ALA A 11 30.45 -12.32 -15.70
CA ALA A 11 29.68 -12.49 -14.48
C ALA A 11 29.04 -11.14 -14.14
N SER A 12 27.83 -10.88 -14.62
CA SER A 12 26.99 -9.78 -14.13
C SER A 12 26.53 -10.16 -12.72
N CYS A 13 27.38 -9.88 -11.73
CA CYS A 13 26.94 -9.81 -10.35
C CYS A 13 26.00 -8.60 -10.25
N GLY A 14 24.71 -8.83 -10.48
CA GLY A 14 23.67 -7.83 -10.31
C GLY A 14 23.65 -7.37 -8.86
N GLY A 15 24.28 -6.22 -8.58
CA GLY A 15 24.16 -5.56 -7.29
C GLY A 15 22.70 -5.17 -7.02
N PRO A 16 22.34 -4.89 -5.76
CA PRO A 16 20.98 -4.46 -5.42
C PRO A 16 20.58 -3.23 -6.23
N SER A 17 19.36 -3.25 -6.76
CA SER A 17 18.76 -2.15 -7.51
C SER A 17 18.82 -0.84 -6.70
N GLN A 18 18.98 0.29 -7.38
CA GLN A 18 19.02 1.61 -6.73
C GLN A 18 17.69 1.95 -6.04
N LEU A 19 17.72 2.82 -5.03
CA LEU A 19 16.49 3.37 -4.43
C LEU A 19 15.59 3.96 -5.52
N ASP A 20 14.41 3.37 -5.69
CA ASP A 20 13.43 3.71 -6.71
C ASP A 20 12.04 3.81 -6.08
N HIS A 21 11.42 4.98 -6.19
CA HIS A 21 10.09 5.26 -5.64
C HIS A 21 8.95 4.93 -6.62
N SER A 22 9.23 4.36 -7.79
CA SER A 22 8.23 4.05 -8.82
C SER A 22 7.09 3.15 -8.33
N ARG A 23 7.39 2.26 -7.38
CA ARG A 23 6.42 1.31 -6.79
C ARG A 23 5.79 1.80 -5.49
N ASP A 24 6.16 2.98 -5.00
CA ASP A 24 5.61 3.51 -3.75
C ASP A 24 4.10 3.77 -3.92
N GLY A 25 3.30 3.15 -3.06
CA GLY A 25 1.85 3.24 -3.10
C GLY A 25 1.17 2.33 -4.13
N GLU A 26 1.90 1.38 -4.71
CA GLU A 26 1.32 0.30 -5.51
C GLU A 26 0.40 -0.57 -4.63
N VAL A 27 -0.70 -1.02 -5.22
CA VAL A 27 -1.67 -1.92 -4.62
C VAL A 27 -1.78 -3.16 -5.48
N ILE A 28 -1.57 -4.32 -4.88
CA ILE A 28 -1.62 -5.62 -5.52
C ILE A 28 -2.75 -6.40 -4.85
N TYR A 29 -3.80 -6.65 -5.63
CA TYR A 29 -4.94 -7.45 -5.20
C TYR A 29 -4.85 -8.82 -5.87
N ASP A 30 -4.92 -9.87 -5.07
CA ASP A 30 -4.97 -11.26 -5.56
C ASP A 30 -6.45 -11.69 -5.56
N GLU A 31 -7.00 -12.03 -6.73
CA GLU A 31 -8.40 -12.46 -6.88
C GLU A 31 -8.73 -13.77 -6.11
N GLY A 32 -7.75 -14.44 -5.51
CA GLY A 32 -7.93 -15.57 -4.58
C GLY A 32 -7.78 -15.24 -3.09
N ALA A 33 -7.36 -14.02 -2.75
CA ALA A 33 -7.38 -13.52 -1.38
C ALA A 33 -8.82 -13.24 -0.97
N GLU A 34 -9.57 -14.31 -0.66
CA GLU A 34 -10.96 -14.29 -0.20
C GLU A 34 -11.22 -13.04 0.65
N ILE A 35 -12.24 -12.27 0.25
CA ILE A 35 -13.09 -11.54 1.19
C ILE A 35 -13.78 -12.59 2.07
N LYS A 36 -13.01 -13.30 2.89
CA LYS A 36 -13.52 -13.86 4.13
C LYS A 36 -13.84 -12.64 4.99
N TYR A 37 -14.98 -12.66 5.66
CA TYR A 37 -15.62 -11.54 6.37
C TYR A 37 -16.56 -10.69 5.49
N GLY A 38 -17.66 -11.35 5.13
CA GLY A 38 -18.70 -10.85 4.24
C GLY A 38 -19.55 -9.69 4.77
N LYS A 39 -18.96 -8.54 5.12
CA LYS A 39 -19.67 -7.24 5.09
C LYS A 39 -18.85 -5.97 5.37
N GLY A 40 -17.52 -6.00 5.44
CA GLY A 40 -16.83 -4.76 5.78
C GLY A 40 -15.31 -4.74 5.93
N GLU A 41 -14.61 -5.77 5.46
CA GLU A 41 -13.15 -5.84 5.56
C GLU A 41 -12.55 -6.09 4.17
N VAL A 42 -11.34 -5.61 3.95
CA VAL A 42 -10.62 -5.80 2.69
C VAL A 42 -9.16 -6.15 2.95
N LYS A 43 -8.63 -7.06 2.13
CA LYS A 43 -7.25 -7.52 2.18
C LYS A 43 -6.57 -7.31 0.84
N PHE A 44 -5.34 -6.79 0.86
CA PHE A 44 -4.50 -6.61 -0.31
C PHE A 44 -3.04 -6.45 0.10
N VAL A 45 -2.13 -6.45 -0.88
CA VAL A 45 -0.74 -6.06 -0.66
C VAL A 45 -0.56 -4.61 -1.07
N THR A 46 0.20 -3.85 -0.28
CA THR A 46 0.64 -2.51 -0.66
C THR A 46 2.14 -2.34 -0.46
N ILE A 47 2.74 -1.44 -1.23
CA ILE A 47 4.17 -1.19 -1.22
C ILE A 47 4.47 0.20 -0.62
N GLY A 48 5.48 0.24 0.24
CA GLY A 48 6.10 1.47 0.72
C GLY A 48 7.59 1.48 0.41
N VAL A 49 8.12 2.64 0.01
CA VAL A 49 9.55 2.81 -0.30
C VAL A 49 10.16 3.96 0.49
N ASP A 50 11.24 3.68 1.22
CA ASP A 50 12.02 4.69 1.94
C ASP A 50 13.50 4.29 2.08
N ARG A 51 14.33 5.21 2.60
CA ARG A 51 15.74 4.97 2.96
C ARG A 51 15.89 4.05 4.17
N ASP A 52 14.89 4.06 5.05
CA ASP A 52 14.82 3.25 6.26
C ASP A 52 13.66 2.24 6.20
N GLN A 53 13.84 1.06 6.78
CA GLN A 53 12.86 -0.03 6.69
C GLN A 53 11.59 0.31 7.49
N GLU A 54 11.72 0.90 8.67
CA GLU A 54 10.58 1.29 9.50
C GLU A 54 9.76 2.37 8.79
N SER A 55 10.45 3.34 8.19
CA SER A 55 9.83 4.40 7.39
C SER A 55 9.10 3.84 6.16
N ALA A 56 9.66 2.84 5.49
CA ALA A 56 8.99 2.13 4.39
C ALA A 56 7.73 1.37 4.87
N ILE A 57 7.75 0.76 6.05
CA ILE A 57 6.58 0.11 6.68
C ILE A 57 5.48 1.13 6.98
N VAL A 58 5.84 2.28 7.57
CA VAL A 58 4.89 3.36 7.87
C VAL A 58 4.26 3.89 6.57
N LYS A 59 5.06 4.09 5.53
CA LYS A 59 4.57 4.46 4.20
C LYS A 59 3.62 3.42 3.62
N ALA A 60 3.98 2.14 3.66
CA ALA A 60 3.11 1.06 3.17
C ALA A 60 1.74 1.09 3.88
N LYS A 61 1.72 1.20 5.22
CA LYS A 61 0.46 1.29 5.98
C LYS A 61 -0.37 2.51 5.57
N ARG A 62 0.25 3.68 5.45
CA ARG A 62 -0.44 4.90 4.99
C ARG A 62 -0.99 4.74 3.56
N ASN A 63 -0.17 4.20 2.66
CA ASN A 63 -0.54 3.94 1.27
C ASN A 63 -1.77 3.02 1.16
N ALA A 64 -1.88 2.02 2.05
CA ALA A 64 -3.05 1.16 2.12
C ALA A 64 -4.34 1.94 2.37
N LEU A 65 -4.32 2.83 3.37
CA LEU A 65 -5.48 3.63 3.71
C LEU A 65 -5.78 4.67 2.64
N GLU A 66 -4.75 5.30 2.05
CA GLU A 66 -4.95 6.21 0.93
C GLU A 66 -5.55 5.52 -0.30
N ALA A 67 -5.21 4.25 -0.55
CA ALA A 67 -5.82 3.48 -1.61
C ALA A 67 -7.32 3.31 -1.37
N VAL A 68 -7.72 2.85 -0.18
CA VAL A 68 -9.13 2.68 0.19
C VAL A 68 -9.88 4.02 0.16
N LEU A 69 -9.28 5.08 0.69
CA LEU A 69 -9.93 6.37 0.83
C LEU A 69 -10.08 7.11 -0.50
N PHE A 70 -9.05 7.10 -1.35
CA PHE A 70 -8.93 8.07 -2.46
C PHE A 70 -8.72 7.46 -3.85
N LYS A 71 -8.32 6.18 -3.95
CA LYS A 71 -8.00 5.55 -5.24
C LYS A 71 -8.96 4.43 -5.62
N GLY A 72 -9.48 3.71 -4.63
CA GLY A 72 -10.07 2.38 -4.82
C GLY A 72 -9.00 1.29 -4.95
N ILE A 73 -9.44 0.04 -4.89
CA ILE A 73 -8.60 -1.16 -5.02
C ILE A 73 -8.93 -1.85 -6.35
N PRO A 74 -8.06 -1.73 -7.37
CA PRO A 74 -8.26 -2.36 -8.68
C PRO A 74 -8.45 -3.87 -8.57
N GLY A 75 -9.31 -4.44 -9.43
CA GLY A 75 -9.60 -5.88 -9.42
C GLY A 75 -10.50 -6.37 -8.26
N SER A 76 -10.91 -5.48 -7.36
CA SER A 76 -11.82 -5.81 -6.26
C SER A 76 -13.22 -5.19 -6.43
N ASN A 77 -14.17 -5.62 -5.61
CA ASN A 77 -15.49 -4.98 -5.48
C ASN A 77 -15.42 -3.57 -4.87
N LEU A 78 -14.26 -3.16 -4.34
CA LEU A 78 -13.96 -1.84 -3.79
C LEU A 78 -13.08 -1.03 -4.76
N SER A 79 -13.32 -1.18 -6.06
CA SER A 79 -12.61 -0.47 -7.13
C SER A 79 -12.82 1.05 -7.13
N LYS A 80 -13.79 1.55 -6.35
CA LYS A 80 -14.05 2.98 -6.17
C LYS A 80 -13.59 3.44 -4.77
N PRO A 81 -13.10 4.68 -4.66
CA PRO A 81 -12.74 5.26 -3.37
C PRO A 81 -13.96 5.49 -2.48
N ILE A 82 -13.75 5.48 -1.15
CA ILE A 82 -14.77 5.89 -0.16
C ILE A 82 -15.06 7.39 -0.29
N VAL A 83 -14.02 8.20 -0.47
CA VAL A 83 -14.09 9.66 -0.43
C VAL A 83 -14.05 10.20 -1.85
N SER A 84 -15.05 10.99 -2.23
CA SER A 84 -15.02 11.70 -3.51
C SER A 84 -13.93 12.76 -3.54
N GLN A 85 -13.54 13.19 -4.74
CA GLN A 85 -12.55 14.28 -4.88
C GLN A 85 -13.02 15.56 -4.17
N GLN A 86 -14.30 15.92 -4.29
CA GLN A 86 -14.86 17.10 -3.65
C GLN A 86 -14.81 17.02 -2.12
N GLU A 87 -15.16 15.88 -1.53
CA GLU A 87 -15.09 15.67 -0.07
C GLU A 87 -13.65 15.68 0.44
N ARG A 88 -12.72 15.12 -0.34
CA ARG A 88 -11.28 15.15 -0.04
C ARG A 88 -10.74 16.57 -0.01
N GLU A 89 -11.08 17.39 -1.01
CA GLU A 89 -10.67 18.79 -1.09
C GLU A 89 -11.28 19.62 0.05
N ALA A 90 -12.57 19.41 0.35
CA ALA A 90 -13.26 20.09 1.44
C ALA A 90 -12.72 19.72 2.84
N SER A 91 -12.18 18.50 2.99
CA SER A 91 -11.74 17.95 4.27
C SER A 91 -10.23 17.70 4.33
N GLN A 92 -9.43 18.45 3.58
CA GLN A 92 -7.98 18.21 3.47
C GLN A 92 -7.26 18.24 4.82
N SER A 93 -7.59 19.20 5.70
CA SER A 93 -6.99 19.30 7.04
C SER A 93 -7.30 18.08 7.91
N TYR A 94 -8.52 17.54 7.79
CA TYR A 94 -8.90 16.30 8.47
C TYR A 94 -8.02 15.14 8.02
N PHE A 95 -7.89 14.94 6.70
CA PHE A 95 -7.11 13.82 6.17
C PHE A 95 -5.61 13.95 6.46
N ASN A 96 -5.06 15.17 6.44
CA ASN A 96 -3.67 15.42 6.82
C ASN A 96 -3.37 14.97 8.24
N LYS A 97 -4.26 15.29 9.19
CA LYS A 97 -4.13 14.84 10.59
C LYS A 97 -4.42 13.35 10.74
N PHE A 98 -5.45 12.84 10.07
CA PHE A 98 -5.86 11.44 10.20
C PHE A 98 -4.79 10.48 9.70
N LEU A 99 -4.09 10.83 8.60
CA LEU A 99 -3.06 10.01 7.94
C LEU A 99 -1.62 10.34 8.38
N GLU A 100 -1.44 11.19 9.38
CA GLU A 100 -0.10 11.50 9.91
C GLU A 100 0.56 10.26 10.52
N PRO A 101 1.90 10.17 10.60
CA PRO A 101 2.56 9.06 11.28
C PRO A 101 2.05 8.89 12.71
N GLY A 102 1.53 7.71 13.05
CA GLY A 102 0.89 7.46 14.36
C GLY A 102 -0.55 7.97 14.48
N GLY A 103 -1.14 8.51 13.41
CA GLY A 103 -2.49 9.04 13.38
C GLY A 103 -3.58 7.96 13.44
N GLY A 104 -4.83 8.41 13.51
CA GLY A 104 -6.01 7.56 13.74
C GLY A 104 -6.30 6.54 12.64
N TYR A 105 -5.66 6.66 11.47
CA TYR A 105 -5.79 5.68 10.40
C TYR A 105 -5.32 4.27 10.80
N LEU A 106 -4.41 4.17 11.77
CA LEU A 106 -3.87 2.90 12.26
C LEU A 106 -4.94 2.03 12.94
N ASP A 107 -5.96 2.64 13.54
CA ASP A 107 -7.05 1.92 14.23
C ASP A 107 -7.89 1.05 13.29
N TYR A 108 -7.81 1.31 11.99
CA TYR A 108 -8.56 0.59 10.96
C TYR A 108 -7.75 -0.51 10.28
N ILE A 109 -6.48 -0.67 10.67
CA ILE A 109 -5.63 -1.78 10.22
C ILE A 109 -5.86 -2.97 11.17
N ILE A 110 -6.47 -4.02 10.66
CA ILE A 110 -6.78 -5.24 11.42
C ILE A 110 -5.51 -6.07 11.63
N PHE A 111 -4.72 -6.22 10.57
CA PHE A 111 -3.42 -6.86 10.60
C PHE A 111 -2.53 -6.29 9.51
N SER A 112 -1.22 -6.41 9.70
CA SER A 112 -0.22 -6.12 8.69
C SER A 112 0.93 -7.11 8.81
N ASN A 113 1.13 -7.93 7.79
CA ASN A 113 2.21 -8.90 7.71
C ASN A 113 3.17 -8.51 6.59
N PHE A 114 4.46 -8.80 6.75
CA PHE A 114 5.38 -8.66 5.63
C PHE A 114 4.95 -9.56 4.49
N ALA A 115 5.02 -9.04 3.27
CA ALA A 115 4.90 -9.80 2.04
C ALA A 115 6.32 -9.93 1.43
N PRO A 116 7.06 -11.04 1.72
CA PRO A 116 8.45 -11.17 1.30
C PRO A 116 8.64 -11.12 -0.21
N ALA A 117 7.66 -11.64 -0.97
CA ALA A 117 7.66 -11.60 -2.44
C ALA A 117 7.67 -10.17 -3.03
N HIS A 118 7.25 -9.17 -2.24
CA HIS A 118 7.18 -7.76 -2.65
C HIS A 118 8.17 -6.87 -1.87
N SER A 119 9.04 -7.48 -1.04
CA SER A 119 9.98 -6.77 -0.18
C SER A 119 11.42 -7.01 -0.64
N ILE A 120 12.16 -5.93 -0.87
CA ILE A 120 13.53 -5.98 -1.41
C ILE A 120 14.39 -4.91 -0.72
N LYS A 121 15.60 -5.29 -0.32
CA LYS A 121 16.63 -4.33 0.09
C LYS A 121 17.23 -3.67 -1.14
N LEU A 122 17.11 -2.35 -1.24
CA LEU A 122 17.64 -1.54 -2.32
C LEU A 122 18.99 -0.96 -1.94
N ARG A 123 19.78 -0.58 -2.94
CA ARG A 123 20.96 0.26 -2.73
C ARG A 123 20.49 1.66 -2.34
N GLY A 124 20.55 1.96 -1.05
CA GLY A 124 20.16 3.25 -0.46
C GLY A 124 18.78 3.26 0.19
N GLY A 125 18.11 2.11 0.34
CA GLY A 125 16.86 2.02 1.07
C GLY A 125 16.18 0.66 1.01
N TYR A 126 14.86 0.68 1.16
CA TYR A 126 14.01 -0.49 1.28
C TYR A 126 12.74 -0.27 0.47
N GLN A 127 12.37 -1.29 -0.30
CA GLN A 127 10.99 -1.50 -0.75
C GLN A 127 10.38 -2.54 0.19
N VAL A 128 9.27 -2.21 0.83
CA VAL A 128 8.55 -3.11 1.73
C VAL A 128 7.15 -3.33 1.20
N GLY A 129 6.82 -4.59 0.93
CA GLY A 129 5.45 -5.02 0.69
C GLY A 129 4.81 -5.49 1.99
N LEU A 130 3.58 -5.06 2.25
CA LEU A 130 2.76 -5.53 3.36
C LEU A 130 1.48 -6.15 2.85
N GLU A 131 1.17 -7.38 3.28
CA GLU A 131 -0.19 -7.91 3.23
C GLU A 131 -0.97 -7.29 4.39
N ILE A 132 -2.01 -6.52 4.06
CA ILE A 132 -2.73 -5.70 5.03
C ILE A 132 -4.23 -5.94 4.96
N GLY A 133 -4.84 -6.07 6.14
CA GLY A 133 -6.29 -6.12 6.32
C GLY A 133 -6.81 -4.80 6.86
N ILE A 134 -7.83 -4.24 6.22
CA ILE A 134 -8.47 -2.98 6.61
C ILE A 134 -9.93 -3.23 6.96
N ASN A 135 -10.38 -2.67 8.09
CA ASN A 135 -11.78 -2.62 8.47
C ASN A 135 -12.50 -1.49 7.73
N TYR A 136 -12.83 -1.76 6.46
CA TYR A 136 -13.47 -0.82 5.54
C TYR A 136 -14.77 -0.23 6.10
N SER A 137 -15.68 -1.05 6.64
CA SER A 137 -16.96 -0.56 7.14
C SER A 137 -16.80 0.33 8.36
N SER A 138 -15.90 0.01 9.28
CA SER A 138 -15.65 0.89 10.44
C SER A 138 -15.03 2.21 10.00
N LEU A 139 -14.13 2.17 9.01
CA LEU A 139 -13.53 3.38 8.43
C LEU A 139 -14.59 4.25 7.75
N GLN A 140 -15.45 3.65 6.94
CA GLN A 140 -16.56 4.36 6.29
C GLN A 140 -17.52 4.98 7.32
N ASN A 141 -17.95 4.21 8.33
CA ASN A 141 -18.80 4.69 9.42
C ASN A 141 -18.14 5.85 10.19
N LYS A 142 -16.82 5.81 10.40
CA LYS A 142 -16.09 6.92 11.05
C LYS A 142 -16.21 8.21 10.26
N LEU A 143 -15.98 8.15 8.95
CA LEU A 143 -16.01 9.32 8.08
C LEU A 143 -17.41 9.92 7.99
N GLU A 144 -18.45 9.07 7.99
CA GLU A 144 -19.84 9.51 8.05
C GLU A 144 -20.17 10.19 9.38
N ASN A 145 -19.80 9.58 10.50
CA ASN A 145 -20.02 10.12 11.84
C ASN A 145 -19.29 11.46 12.05
N ASP A 146 -18.10 11.59 11.46
CA ASP A 146 -17.32 12.82 11.45
C ASP A 146 -17.84 13.86 10.45
N LYS A 147 -18.85 13.51 9.65
CA LYS A 147 -19.43 14.35 8.58
C LYS A 147 -18.43 14.74 7.49
N VAL A 148 -17.41 13.91 7.28
CA VAL A 148 -16.39 14.05 6.23
C VAL A 148 -16.93 13.60 4.88
N ILE A 149 -17.76 12.56 4.88
CA ILE A 149 -18.48 12.07 3.70
C ILE A 149 -19.98 12.06 3.95
N LYS A 150 -20.77 12.06 2.88
CA LYS A 150 -22.22 11.82 2.94
C LYS A 150 -22.56 10.55 2.18
N LEU A 151 -23.12 9.55 2.85
CA LEU A 151 -23.84 8.51 2.13
C LEU A 151 -25.07 9.15 1.48
N GLY A 152 -25.21 8.94 0.17
CA GLY A 152 -26.46 9.24 -0.53
C GLY A 152 -27.55 8.34 0.05
N ILE A 153 -28.36 8.90 0.95
CA ILE A 153 -29.67 8.38 1.33
C ILE A 153 -30.69 8.89 0.33
#